data_AF-A0A838PJQ5-F1
#
_entry.id   AF-A0A838PJQ5-F1
#
_cell.length_a   1.000
_cell.length_b   1.000
_cell.length_c   1.000
_cell.angle_alpha   90.00
_cell.angle_beta   90.00
_cell.angle_gamma   90.00
#
_symmetry.space_group_name_H-M   'P 1'
#
loop_
_entity.id
_entity.type
_entity.pdbx_description
1 polymer ?
#
loop_
_entity_poly.entity_id
_entity_poly.type
_entity_poly.pdbx_seq_one_letter_code
_entity_poly.pdbx_strand_id
1 'polypeptide(L)'
;GGTPVKAPGVDFGEAFASQGSFLETAQTFEDLGVGAYNGAGPMIESKEVLAAAGSIVQIEGRHAGVIRLLRGEQISPSAFDKGLGMQEVLDAAKPFIKA
;
A
#
# COMPACT_ATOMS: atom_id res chain seq x y z
N GLY A 1 8.61 -18.61 4.33
CA GLY A 1 8.40 -17.19 4.64
C GLY A 1 9.73 -16.54 4.97
N GLY A 2 9.81 -15.21 5.00
CA GLY A 2 11.01 -14.48 5.40
C GLY A 2 10.98 -14.08 6.87
N THR A 3 12.14 -13.71 7.42
CA THR A 3 12.21 -13.02 8.72
C THR A 3 11.72 -11.59 8.54
N PRO A 4 10.65 -11.14 9.23
CA PRO A 4 10.18 -9.77 9.13
C PRO A 4 11.25 -8.78 9.59
N VAL A 5 11.33 -7.62 8.93
CA VAL A 5 12.14 -6.51 9.42
C VAL A 5 11.59 -6.01 10.76
N LYS A 6 12.45 -5.41 11.59
CA LYS A 6 12.00 -4.72 12.80
C LYS A 6 11.07 -3.57 12.39
N ALA A 7 9.93 -3.43 13.07
CA ALA A 7 9.01 -2.33 12.84
C ALA A 7 9.76 -0.98 13.00
N PRO A 8 9.71 -0.08 11.99
CA PRO A 8 10.33 1.23 12.10
C PRO A 8 9.53 2.13 13.04
N GLY A 9 10.17 3.17 13.56
CA GLY A 9 9.42 4.31 14.06
C GLY A 9 8.72 5.01 12.90
N VAL A 10 7.50 5.50 13.10
CA VAL A 10 6.73 6.21 12.07
C VAL A 10 6.47 7.65 12.50
N ASP A 11 6.43 8.53 11.51
CA ASP A 11 6.01 9.92 11.62
C ASP A 11 5.02 10.23 10.50
N PHE A 12 3.78 10.52 10.87
CA PHE A 12 2.71 10.84 9.92
C PHE A 12 2.51 12.35 9.76
N GLY A 13 3.28 13.19 10.47
CA GLY A 13 3.15 14.64 10.45
C GLY A 13 1.69 15.07 10.60
N GLU A 14 1.23 15.87 9.63
CA GLU A 14 -0.12 16.45 9.59
C GLU A 14 -1.19 15.52 9.02
N ALA A 15 -0.92 14.23 8.78
CA ALA A 15 -1.89 13.31 8.20
C ALA A 15 -3.24 13.33 8.95
N PHE A 16 -3.22 13.47 10.28
CA PHE A 16 -4.42 13.47 11.11
C PHE A 16 -5.02 14.86 11.37
N ALA A 17 -4.49 15.93 10.76
CA ALA A 17 -4.94 17.30 11.01
C ALA A 17 -6.34 17.59 10.43
N SER A 18 -6.74 16.86 9.39
CA SER A 18 -8.05 17.02 8.73
C SER A 18 -8.49 15.72 8.05
N GLN A 19 -9.77 15.64 7.67
CA GLN A 19 -10.25 14.54 6.82
C GLN A 19 -9.52 14.51 5.47
N GLY A 20 -9.22 15.66 4.88
CA GLY A 20 -8.53 15.74 3.59
C GLY A 20 -7.12 15.14 3.67
N SER A 21 -6.31 15.62 4.62
CA SER A 21 -4.94 15.11 4.86
C SER A 21 -4.92 13.63 5.21
N PHE A 22 -5.94 13.15 5.94
CA PHE A 22 -6.08 11.74 6.28
C PHE A 22 -6.34 10.91 5.04
N LEU A 23 -7.31 11.31 4.21
CA LEU A 23 -7.64 10.59 2.98
C LEU A 23 -6.49 10.61 1.95
N GLU A 24 -5.73 11.70 1.85
CA GLU A 24 -4.52 11.77 1.01
C GLU A 24 -3.44 10.79 1.46
N THR A 25 -3.17 10.77 2.77
CA THR A 25 -2.18 9.85 3.34
C THR A 25 -2.65 8.41 3.21
N ALA A 26 -3.91 8.11 3.54
CA ALA A 26 -4.50 6.79 3.41
C ALA A 26 -4.44 6.29 1.96
N GLN A 27 -4.78 7.14 0.98
CA GLN A 27 -4.67 6.79 -0.44
C GLN A 27 -3.25 6.36 -0.82
N THR A 28 -2.24 7.11 -0.33
CA THR A 28 -0.82 6.81 -0.56
C THR A 28 -0.45 5.44 -0.01
N PHE A 29 -0.89 5.10 1.20
CA PHE A 29 -0.58 3.82 1.84
C PHE A 29 -1.27 2.63 1.17
N GLU A 30 -2.55 2.74 0.82
CA GLU A 30 -3.27 1.62 0.18
C GLU A 30 -2.73 1.37 -1.24
N ASP A 31 -2.43 2.41 -2.02
CA ASP A 31 -1.79 2.25 -3.34
C ASP A 31 -0.37 1.66 -3.23
N LEU A 32 0.39 2.08 -2.21
CA LEU A 32 1.70 1.51 -1.90
C LEU A 32 1.60 0.03 -1.52
N GLY A 33 0.61 -0.34 -0.70
CA GLY A 33 0.30 -1.72 -0.32
C GLY A 33 -0.04 -2.58 -1.55
N VAL A 34 -0.95 -2.10 -2.41
CA VAL A 34 -1.28 -2.76 -3.68
C VAL A 34 -0.04 -2.99 -4.53
N GLY A 35 0.75 -1.94 -4.73
CA GLY A 35 1.98 -2.00 -5.51
C GLY A 35 3.01 -2.97 -4.94
N ALA A 36 3.23 -2.94 -3.63
CA ALA A 36 4.18 -3.82 -2.95
C ALA A 36 3.79 -5.30 -3.04
N TYR A 37 2.52 -5.65 -2.79
CA TYR A 37 2.06 -7.04 -2.92
C TYR A 37 2.12 -7.53 -4.37
N ASN A 38 1.66 -6.72 -5.33
CA ASN A 38 1.70 -7.09 -6.74
C ASN A 38 3.13 -7.23 -7.27
N GLY A 39 4.05 -6.38 -6.81
CA GLY A 39 5.47 -6.47 -7.17
C GLY A 39 6.19 -7.66 -6.53
N ALA A 40 5.82 -8.00 -5.29
CA ALA A 40 6.38 -9.15 -4.58
C ALA A 40 5.80 -10.50 -5.02
N GLY A 41 4.53 -10.53 -5.45
CA GLY A 41 3.79 -11.75 -5.82
C GLY A 41 4.56 -12.74 -6.71
N PRO A 42 5.17 -12.30 -7.83
CA PRO A 42 5.96 -13.17 -8.70
C PRO A 42 7.18 -13.83 -8.05
N MET A 43 7.69 -13.28 -6.94
CA MET A 43 8.84 -13.81 -6.20
C MET A 43 8.45 -14.81 -5.10
N ILE A 44 7.16 -15.00 -4.83
CA ILE A 44 6.69 -15.88 -3.75
C ILE A 44 6.55 -17.33 -4.27
N GLU A 45 7.44 -18.21 -3.82
CA GLU A 45 7.45 -19.62 -4.23
C GLU A 45 6.40 -20.48 -3.48
N SER A 46 6.15 -20.19 -2.20
CA SER A 46 5.14 -20.92 -1.42
C SER A 46 3.74 -20.52 -1.85
N LYS A 47 2.96 -21.49 -2.31
CA LYS A 47 1.57 -21.28 -2.74
C LYS A 47 0.68 -20.80 -1.60
N GLU A 48 0.96 -21.25 -0.38
CA GLU A 48 0.25 -20.84 0.82
C GLU A 48 0.50 -19.36 1.11
N VAL A 49 1.76 -18.91 1.01
CA VAL A 49 2.11 -17.50 1.18
C VAL A 49 1.58 -16.65 0.02
N LEU A 50 1.60 -17.16 -1.22
CA LEU A 50 1.06 -16.46 -2.38
C LEU A 50 -0.46 -16.29 -2.26
N ALA A 51 -1.18 -17.30 -1.79
CA ALA A 51 -2.62 -17.22 -1.54
C ALA A 51 -2.93 -16.19 -0.44
N ALA A 52 -2.13 -16.16 0.64
CA ALA A 52 -2.27 -15.16 1.68
C ALA A 52 -2.02 -13.75 1.14
N ALA A 53 -0.91 -13.52 0.41
CA ALA A 53 -0.60 -12.24 -0.22
C ALA A 53 -1.71 -11.79 -1.19
N GLY A 54 -2.23 -12.71 -2.01
CA GLY A 54 -3.36 -12.46 -2.90
C GLY A 54 -4.64 -12.07 -2.16
N SER A 55 -4.90 -12.65 -0.99
CA SER A 55 -6.07 -12.27 -0.18
C SER A 55 -5.92 -10.88 0.44
N ILE A 56 -4.69 -10.47 0.80
CA ILE A 56 -4.44 -9.17 1.40
C ILE A 56 -4.55 -8.08 0.33
N VAL A 57 -3.88 -8.23 -0.81
CA VAL A 57 -3.88 -7.20 -1.87
C VAL A 57 -5.28 -6.90 -2.41
N GLN A 58 -6.18 -7.89 -2.42
CA GLN A 58 -7.58 -7.68 -2.77
C GLN A 58 -8.31 -6.74 -1.79
N ILE A 59 -7.93 -6.72 -0.52
CA ILE A 59 -8.50 -5.83 0.49
C ILE A 59 -7.90 -4.44 0.36
N GLU A 60 -6.57 -4.32 0.20
CA GLU A 60 -5.88 -3.06 -0.07
C GLU A 60 -6.51 -2.34 -1.28
N GLY A 61 -6.76 -3.06 -2.38
CA GLY A 61 -7.42 -2.49 -3.57
C GLY A 61 -8.85 -2.00 -3.30
N ARG A 62 -9.62 -2.67 -2.42
CA ARG A 62 -10.96 -2.21 -2.03
C ARG A 62 -10.89 -0.95 -1.16
N HIS A 63 -9.96 -0.89 -0.22
CA HIS A 63 -9.72 0.32 0.57
C HIS A 63 -9.33 1.48 -0.33
N ALA A 64 -8.38 1.28 -1.25
CA ALA A 64 -7.96 2.28 -2.21
C ALA A 64 -9.15 2.78 -3.04
N GLY A 65 -10.04 1.89 -3.50
CA GLY A 65 -11.25 2.28 -4.22
C GLY A 65 -12.24 3.09 -3.38
N VAL A 66 -12.45 2.71 -2.10
CA VAL A 66 -13.32 3.46 -1.18
C VAL A 66 -12.75 4.82 -0.85
N ILE A 67 -11.43 4.93 -0.64
CA ILE A 67 -10.78 6.21 -0.36
C ILE A 67 -10.89 7.14 -1.57
N ARG A 68 -10.66 6.64 -2.80
CA ARG A 68 -10.93 7.40 -4.03
C ARG A 68 -12.36 7.89 -4.12
N LEU A 69 -13.35 7.04 -3.80
CA LEU A 69 -14.76 7.45 -3.76
C LEU A 69 -14.98 8.62 -2.78
N LEU A 70 -14.42 8.52 -1.57
CA LEU A 70 -14.53 9.57 -0.55
C LEU A 70 -13.81 10.87 -0.94
N ARG A 71 -12.81 10.78 -1.82
CA ARG A 71 -12.08 11.91 -2.42
C ARG A 71 -12.76 12.46 -3.68
N GLY A 72 -13.86 11.86 -4.14
CA GLY A 72 -14.55 12.25 -5.38
C GLY A 72 -13.85 11.81 -6.66
N GLU A 73 -12.97 10.81 -6.58
CA GLU A 73 -12.18 10.27 -7.69
C GLU A 73 -12.80 8.98 -8.26
N GLN A 74 -12.31 8.53 -9.42
CA GLN A 74 -12.70 7.23 -10.00
C GLN A 74 -12.19 6.08 -9.14
N ILE A 75 -13.07 5.19 -8.69
CA ILE A 75 -12.72 4.08 -7.78
C ILE A 75 -11.71 3.08 -8.37
N SER A 76 -11.65 2.99 -9.70
CA SER A 76 -10.73 2.14 -10.46
C SER A 76 -10.29 2.91 -11.71
N PRO A 77 -9.19 3.68 -11.63
CA PRO A 77 -8.72 4.50 -12.75
C PRO A 77 -8.07 3.67 -13.87
N SER A 78 -7.71 2.42 -13.60
CA SER A 78 -7.08 1.47 -14.52
C SER A 78 -7.65 0.07 -14.30
N ALA A 79 -7.64 -0.76 -15.34
CA ALA A 79 -8.01 -2.17 -15.25
C ALA A 79 -6.97 -3.02 -14.51
N PHE A 80 -5.72 -2.56 -14.45
CA PHE A 80 -4.61 -3.25 -13.80
C PHE A 80 -3.82 -2.28 -12.92
N ASP A 81 -3.58 -2.68 -11.68
CA ASP A 81 -2.68 -1.99 -10.77
C ASP A 81 -1.21 -2.35 -11.04
N LYS A 82 -0.33 -1.35 -10.97
CA LYS A 82 1.11 -1.54 -11.20
C LYS A 82 1.76 -2.20 -9.98
N GLY A 83 2.50 -3.29 -10.19
CA GLY A 83 3.43 -3.81 -9.19
C GLY A 83 4.68 -2.92 -9.04
N LEU A 84 5.13 -2.71 -7.80
CA LEU A 84 6.29 -1.88 -7.48
C LEU A 84 7.49 -2.73 -7.06
N GLY A 85 8.68 -2.35 -7.49
CA GLY A 85 9.93 -2.91 -6.99
C GLY A 85 10.22 -2.48 -5.55
N MET A 86 11.03 -3.25 -4.82
CA MET A 86 11.37 -2.98 -3.42
C MET A 86 11.91 -1.56 -3.20
N GLN A 87 12.75 -1.04 -4.11
CA GLN A 87 13.28 0.32 -3.97
C GLN A 87 12.19 1.39 -4.15
N GLU A 88 11.29 1.22 -5.13
CA GLU A 88 10.14 2.12 -5.32
C GLU A 88 9.25 2.15 -4.07
N VAL A 89 9.03 0.97 -3.46
CA VAL A 89 8.26 0.86 -2.20
C VAL A 89 8.95 1.59 -1.06
N LEU A 90 10.27 1.38 -0.88
CA LEU A 90 11.04 2.04 0.18
C LEU A 90 11.09 3.55 -0.02
N ASP A 91 11.27 4.02 -1.25
CA ASP A 91 11.30 5.45 -1.56
C ASP A 91 9.95 6.13 -1.26
N ALA A 92 8.83 5.45 -1.58
CA ALA A 92 7.50 5.93 -1.27
C ALA A 92 7.17 5.90 0.24
N ALA A 93 7.68 4.91 0.98
CA ALA A 93 7.48 4.80 2.42
C ALA A 93 8.37 5.75 3.24
N LYS A 94 9.54 6.12 2.70
CA LYS A 94 10.59 6.88 3.39
C LYS A 94 10.11 8.15 4.09
N PRO A 95 9.21 8.99 3.51
CA PRO A 95 8.73 10.20 4.18
C PRO A 95 8.01 9.94 5.50
N PHE A 96 7.49 8.72 5.71
CA PHE A 96 6.72 8.33 6.90
C PHE A 96 7.52 7.55 7.94
N ILE A 97 8.79 7.27 7.65
CA ILE A 97 9.68 6.52 8.54
C ILE A 97 10.54 7.51 9.31
N LYS A 98 10.52 7.40 10.65
CA LYS A 98 11.42 8.17 11.51
C LYS A 98 12.87 7.83 11.19
N ALA A 99 13.69 8.87 11.05
CA ALA A 99 15.14 8.76 10.89
C ALA A 99 15.80 8.08 12.09
#